data_AF-A0A2U1LS00-F1
#
_entry.id   AF-A0A2U1LS00-F1
#
_cell.length_a   1.000
_cell.length_b   1.000
_cell.length_c   1.000
_cell.angle_alpha   90.00
_cell.angle_beta   90.00
_cell.angle_gamma   90.00
#
_symmetry.space_group_name_H-M   'P 1'
#
loop_
_entity.id
_entity.type
_entity.pdbx_description
1 polymer ?
#
loop_
_entity_poly.entity_id
_entity_poly.type
_entity_poly.pdbx_seq_one_letter_code
_entity_poly.pdbx_strand_id
1 'polypeptide(L)'
;MKLMGLNPHQLYGKYTWKIDKFSQINKRELRSNAFEVGGYKWYILIYPQGCDVCNHLSLFLCVANHDKLLPGWSHFAQFTIAVVNKDPKKSKYSDTLHRFWKNEHDWGWKKFMELSKVMDGFVDGDTLIIKAQVQVIRFLA
;
A
#
# COMPACT_ATOMS: atom_id res chain seq x y z
N MET A 1 -2.71 4.43 35.02
CA MET A 1 -3.03 4.31 33.58
C MET A 1 -1.72 4.33 32.81
N LYS A 2 -1.17 3.17 32.45
CA LYS A 2 0.15 3.05 31.83
C LYS A 2 -0.01 3.37 30.35
N LEU A 3 0.42 4.55 29.92
CA LEU A 3 0.61 4.87 28.50
C LEU A 3 1.75 3.95 28.01
N MET A 4 1.43 2.73 27.60
CA MET A 4 2.37 1.90 26.85
C MET A 4 2.49 2.52 25.46
N GLY A 5 3.34 3.54 25.34
CA GLY A 5 3.79 4.00 24.03
C GLY A 5 4.37 2.80 23.31
N LEU A 6 3.88 2.51 22.10
CA LEU A 6 4.48 1.48 21.26
C LEU A 6 5.98 1.78 21.13
N ASN A 7 6.79 0.73 21.19
CA ASN A 7 8.23 0.84 20.99
C ASN A 7 8.47 1.49 19.60
N PRO A 8 9.41 2.46 19.45
CA PRO A 8 9.77 3.02 18.15
C PRO A 8 9.97 1.97 17.04
N HIS A 9 10.49 0.78 17.38
CA HIS A 9 10.65 -0.34 16.45
C HIS A 9 9.33 -0.89 15.89
N GLN A 10 8.20 -0.68 16.56
CA GLN A 10 6.87 -1.11 16.11
C GLN A 10 6.19 -0.08 15.20
N LEU A 11 6.73 1.14 15.09
CA LEU A 11 6.18 2.20 14.24
C LEU A 11 6.57 2.02 12.76
N TYR A 12 7.62 1.25 12.49
CA TYR A 12 8.04 0.88 11.16
C TYR A 12 7.67 -0.57 10.83
N GLY A 13 7.22 -0.83 9.62
CA GLY A 13 6.93 -2.18 9.16
C GLY A 13 7.06 -2.32 7.65
N LYS A 14 7.29 -3.57 7.22
CA LYS A 14 7.37 -3.95 5.81
C LYS A 14 6.33 -5.02 5.52
N TYR A 15 5.74 -4.96 4.33
CA TYR A 15 4.81 -5.96 3.85
C TYR A 15 5.13 -6.29 2.39
N THR A 16 5.00 -7.57 2.02
CA THR A 16 5.17 -8.02 0.64
C THR A 16 3.91 -8.76 0.22
N TRP A 17 3.32 -8.32 -0.89
CA TRP A 17 2.18 -8.96 -1.51
C TRP A 17 2.60 -9.55 -2.85
N LYS A 18 2.45 -10.86 -2.98
CA LYS A 18 2.60 -11.58 -4.24
C LYS A 18 1.22 -11.84 -4.84
N ILE A 19 1.06 -11.52 -6.10
CA ILE A 19 -0.16 -11.73 -6.86
C ILE A 19 0.17 -12.67 -8.00
N ASP A 20 -0.15 -13.95 -7.81
CA ASP A 20 0.06 -14.97 -8.83
C ASP A 20 -1.04 -14.93 -9.88
N LYS A 21 -0.72 -15.43 -11.07
CA LYS A 21 -1.62 -15.45 -12.24
C LYS A 21 -2.12 -14.05 -12.61
N PHE A 22 -1.24 -13.05 -12.54
CA PHE A 22 -1.59 -11.63 -12.71
C PHE A 22 -2.27 -11.35 -14.06
N SER A 23 -1.81 -12.00 -15.12
CA SER A 23 -2.38 -11.86 -16.47
C SER A 23 -3.84 -12.35 -16.59
N GLN A 24 -4.31 -13.19 -15.67
CA GLN A 24 -5.66 -13.78 -15.70
C GLN A 24 -6.67 -12.96 -14.87
N ILE A 25 -6.24 -11.86 -14.27
CA ILE A 25 -7.06 -11.07 -13.35
C ILE A 25 -8.00 -10.15 -14.14
N ASN A 26 -9.28 -10.51 -14.10
CA ASN A 26 -10.36 -9.71 -14.69
C ASN A 26 -11.16 -8.90 -13.64
N LYS A 27 -10.69 -8.86 -12.39
CA LYS A 27 -11.34 -8.10 -11.32
C LYS A 27 -11.00 -6.63 -11.44
N ARG A 28 -11.99 -5.77 -11.19
CA ARG A 28 -11.80 -4.31 -11.13
C ARG A 28 -10.75 -3.91 -10.11
N GLU A 29 -10.80 -4.51 -8.92
CA GLU A 29 -9.88 -4.25 -7.84
C GLU A 29 -9.46 -5.53 -7.11
N LEU A 30 -8.30 -5.46 -6.45
CA LEU A 30 -7.77 -6.50 -5.57
C LEU A 30 -7.27 -5.87 -4.28
N ARG A 31 -7.43 -6.62 -3.19
CA ARG A 31 -6.96 -6.23 -1.86
C ARG A 31 -6.00 -7.28 -1.34
N SER A 32 -4.89 -6.84 -0.73
CA SER A 32 -4.00 -7.72 -0.01
C SER A 32 -4.65 -8.22 1.29
N ASN A 33 -4.03 -9.20 1.93
CA ASN A 33 -4.30 -9.46 3.34
C ASN A 33 -3.94 -8.23 4.18
N ALA A 34 -4.63 -8.05 5.30
CA ALA A 34 -4.29 -6.99 6.24
C ALA A 34 -2.96 -7.29 6.95
N PHE A 35 -2.18 -6.26 7.22
CA PHE A 35 -0.93 -6.32 7.98
C PHE A 35 -0.87 -5.18 9.01
N GLU A 36 -0.10 -5.35 10.08
CA GLU A 36 -0.09 -4.41 11.21
C GLU A 36 1.23 -3.63 11.29
N VAL A 37 1.13 -2.31 11.39
CA VAL A 37 2.27 -1.40 11.61
C VAL A 37 1.81 -0.25 12.50
N GLY A 38 2.58 0.05 13.56
CA GLY A 38 2.32 1.15 14.48
C GLY A 38 1.01 1.03 15.27
N GLY A 39 0.48 -0.19 15.41
CA GLY A 39 -0.81 -0.49 16.04
C GLY A 39 -2.01 -0.26 15.13
N TYR A 40 -1.79 0.00 13.84
CA TYR A 40 -2.84 0.15 12.83
C TYR A 40 -2.79 -1.02 11.85
N LYS A 41 -3.96 -1.46 11.41
CA LYS A 41 -4.08 -2.47 10.35
C LYS A 41 -4.16 -1.77 9.01
N TRP A 42 -3.37 -2.24 8.07
CA TRP A 42 -3.22 -1.71 6.72
C TRP A 42 -3.52 -2.79 5.70
N TYR A 43 -3.90 -2.41 4.49
CA TYR A 43 -3.88 -3.30 3.33
C TYR A 43 -3.50 -2.51 2.08
N ILE A 44 -3.02 -3.21 1.05
CA ILE A 44 -2.76 -2.63 -0.26
C ILE A 44 -3.99 -2.87 -1.14
N LEU A 45 -4.48 -1.82 -1.80
CA LEU A 45 -5.52 -1.88 -2.81
C LEU A 45 -4.90 -1.60 -4.18
N ILE A 46 -5.22 -2.44 -5.17
CA ILE A 46 -4.87 -2.17 -6.57
C ILE A 46 -6.08 -2.17 -7.48
N TYR A 47 -5.97 -1.40 -8.55
CA TYR A 47 -6.79 -1.51 -9.74
C TYR A 47 -5.90 -1.99 -10.88
N PRO A 48 -5.92 -3.30 -11.24
CA PRO A 48 -5.00 -3.88 -12.21
C PRO A 48 -5.11 -3.27 -13.60
N GLN A 49 -6.27 -2.70 -13.96
CA GLN A 49 -6.50 -2.05 -15.26
C GLN A 49 -6.80 -0.54 -15.16
N GLY A 50 -6.67 0.02 -13.95
CA GLY A 50 -6.92 1.44 -13.67
C GLY A 50 -8.17 1.69 -12.83
N CYS A 51 -8.13 2.76 -12.04
CA CYS A 51 -9.26 3.25 -11.24
C CYS A 51 -10.12 4.25 -12.05
N ASP A 52 -9.63 5.50 -12.16
CA ASP A 52 -10.27 6.57 -12.93
C ASP A 52 -9.61 6.77 -14.30
N VAL A 53 -8.37 6.28 -14.42
CA VAL A 53 -7.54 6.39 -15.61
C VAL A 53 -7.25 4.98 -16.10
N CYS A 54 -7.75 4.65 -17.28
CA CYS A 54 -7.49 3.37 -17.92
C CYS A 54 -5.99 3.17 -18.22
N ASN A 55 -5.60 1.93 -18.46
CA ASN A 55 -4.26 1.53 -18.94
C ASN A 55 -3.12 1.86 -17.97
N HIS A 56 -3.43 2.08 -16.69
CA HIS A 56 -2.45 2.23 -15.63
C HIS A 56 -2.77 1.29 -14.48
N LEU A 57 -1.76 0.67 -13.90
CA LEU A 57 -1.86 0.09 -12.57
C LEU A 57 -2.04 1.24 -11.57
N SER A 58 -3.13 1.21 -10.79
CA SER A 58 -3.32 2.10 -9.65
C SER A 58 -3.02 1.35 -8.34
N LEU A 59 -2.40 2.03 -7.38
CA LEU A 59 -1.93 1.46 -6.12
C LEU A 59 -2.23 2.40 -4.95
N PHE A 60 -2.82 1.87 -3.89
CA PHE A 60 -3.16 2.62 -2.67
C PHE A 60 -2.77 1.83 -1.42
N LEU A 61 -2.34 2.55 -0.39
CA LEU A 61 -2.29 2.05 0.98
C LEU A 61 -3.59 2.47 1.68
N CYS A 62 -4.24 1.54 2.35
CA CYS A 62 -5.53 1.77 3.00
C CYS A 62 -5.47 1.37 4.47
N VAL A 63 -6.18 2.11 5.33
CA VAL A 63 -6.43 1.73 6.72
C VAL A 63 -7.55 0.68 6.76
N ALA A 64 -7.23 -0.51 7.26
CA ALA A 64 -8.19 -1.58 7.45
C ALA A 64 -9.14 -1.29 8.62
N ASN A 65 -10.38 -1.76 8.54
CA ASN A 65 -11.41 -1.58 9.56
C ASN A 65 -11.66 -0.10 9.95
N HIS A 66 -11.42 0.84 9.03
CA HIS A 66 -11.60 2.27 9.29
C HIS A 66 -13.02 2.63 9.79
N ASP A 67 -14.03 1.87 9.37
CA ASP A 67 -15.42 2.00 9.83
C ASP A 67 -15.64 1.67 11.31
N LYS A 68 -14.73 0.90 11.91
CA LYS A 68 -14.80 0.47 13.31
C LYS A 68 -13.91 1.31 14.24
N LEU A 69 -13.14 2.24 13.68
CA LEU A 69 -12.29 3.13 14.46
C LEU A 69 -13.12 4.22 15.15
N LEU A 70 -12.63 4.69 16.29
CA LEU A 70 -13.33 5.72 17.07
C LEU A 70 -13.53 7.00 16.26
N PRO A 71 -14.66 7.72 16.42
CA PRO A 71 -14.86 9.01 15.79
C PRO A 71 -13.69 9.97 16.06
N GLY A 72 -13.22 10.66 15.01
CA GLY A 72 -12.09 11.59 15.11
C GLY A 72 -10.70 10.95 15.00
N TRP A 73 -10.60 9.65 14.73
CA TRP A 73 -9.31 9.02 14.47
C TRP A 73 -8.58 9.71 13.31
N SER A 74 -7.29 9.93 13.49
CA SER A 74 -6.39 10.28 12.40
C SER A 74 -4.95 9.94 12.78
N HIS A 75 -4.15 9.54 11.82
CA HIS A 75 -2.72 9.30 12.03
C HIS A 75 -1.94 9.62 10.77
N PHE A 76 -0.72 10.10 10.97
CA PHE A 76 0.23 10.32 9.89
C PHE A 76 1.01 9.04 9.65
N ALA A 77 1.23 8.71 8.38
CA ALA A 77 2.18 7.68 8.00
C ALA A 77 2.99 8.14 6.79
N GLN A 78 4.30 7.98 6.86
CA GLN A 78 5.16 7.99 5.69
C GLN A 78 5.21 6.56 5.16
N PHE A 79 4.96 6.38 3.87
CA PHE A 79 5.02 5.05 3.29
C PHE A 79 5.64 5.07 1.90
N THR A 80 6.29 3.96 1.55
CA THR A 80 6.85 3.69 0.22
C THR A 80 6.19 2.44 -0.32
N ILE A 81 5.63 2.53 -1.52
CA ILE A 81 5.19 1.36 -2.31
C ILE A 81 6.20 1.11 -3.41
N ALA A 82 6.55 -0.16 -3.61
CA ALA A 82 7.40 -0.61 -4.69
C ALA A 82 6.73 -1.71 -5.50
N VAL A 83 6.81 -1.62 -6.84
CA VAL A 83 6.52 -2.75 -7.73
C VAL A 83 7.87 -3.31 -8.19
N VAL A 84 8.10 -4.58 -7.87
CA VAL A 84 9.41 -5.22 -8.03
C VAL A 84 9.57 -5.69 -9.47
N ASN A 85 10.70 -5.36 -10.07
CA ASN A 85 11.11 -5.88 -11.36
C ASN A 85 12.04 -7.09 -11.17
N LYS A 86 12.07 -8.02 -12.13
CA LYS A 86 13.02 -9.14 -12.17
C LYS A 86 14.47 -8.68 -12.12
N ASP A 87 14.78 -7.50 -12.67
CA ASP A 87 16.01 -6.76 -12.39
C ASP A 87 15.76 -5.80 -11.23
N PRO A 88 16.30 -6.05 -10.02
CA PRO A 88 16.02 -5.22 -8.85
C PRO A 88 16.34 -3.73 -9.06
N LYS A 89 17.31 -3.39 -9.93
CA LYS A 89 17.69 -2.01 -10.24
C LYS A 89 16.62 -1.25 -11.02
N LYS A 90 15.68 -1.96 -11.66
CA LYS A 90 14.56 -1.39 -12.43
C LYS A 90 13.25 -1.34 -11.65
N SER A 91 13.24 -1.76 -10.38
CA SER A 91 12.04 -1.69 -9.55
C SER A 91 11.56 -0.24 -9.42
N LYS A 92 10.24 -0.04 -9.44
CA LYS A 92 9.63 1.28 -9.34
C LYS A 92 9.20 1.53 -7.91
N TYR A 93 9.59 2.69 -7.37
CA TYR A 93 9.26 3.12 -6.02
C TYR A 93 8.45 4.42 -6.07
N SER A 94 7.56 4.60 -5.12
CA SER A 94 6.94 5.90 -4.84
C SER A 94 6.71 6.03 -3.35
N ASP A 95 7.07 7.17 -2.79
CA ASP A 95 6.95 7.48 -1.37
C ASP A 95 6.12 8.74 -1.15
N THR A 96 5.47 8.82 0.00
CA THR A 96 4.69 9.98 0.39
C THR A 96 4.46 9.99 1.91
N LEU A 97 4.19 11.16 2.46
CA LEU A 97 3.67 11.35 3.81
C LEU A 97 2.21 11.76 3.70
N HIS A 98 1.34 11.03 4.38
CA HIS A 98 -0.09 11.30 4.33
C HIS A 98 -0.74 11.19 5.71
N ARG A 99 -1.82 11.95 5.91
CA ARG A 99 -2.67 11.88 7.10
C ARG A 99 -3.91 11.06 6.77
N PHE A 100 -3.96 9.84 7.28
CA PHE A 100 -5.15 9.00 7.16
C PHE A 100 -6.20 9.41 8.18
N TRP A 101 -7.45 9.51 7.76
CA TRP A 101 -8.59 9.88 8.62
C TRP A 101 -9.91 9.38 8.03
N LYS A 102 -11.03 9.65 8.73
CA LYS A 102 -12.35 9.11 8.37
C LYS A 102 -12.74 9.31 6.90
N ASN A 103 -12.52 10.50 6.34
CA ASN A 103 -12.93 10.81 4.96
C ASN A 103 -11.85 10.48 3.92
N GLU A 104 -10.65 10.11 4.35
CA GLU A 104 -9.50 9.79 3.50
C GLU A 104 -8.70 8.68 4.18
N HIS A 105 -9.28 7.48 4.15
CA HIS A 105 -8.71 6.30 4.78
C HIS A 105 -7.76 5.55 3.85
N ASP A 106 -7.63 6.00 2.60
CA ASP A 106 -6.70 5.52 1.60
C ASP A 106 -5.91 6.66 0.98
N TRP A 107 -4.72 6.34 0.48
CA TRP A 107 -3.90 7.26 -0.29
C TRP A 107 -2.95 6.51 -1.21
N GLY A 108 -2.65 7.08 -2.37
CA GLY A 108 -1.78 6.44 -3.34
C GLY A 108 -1.79 7.10 -4.71
N TRP A 109 -1.56 6.30 -5.75
CA TRP A 109 -1.30 6.78 -7.10
C TRP A 109 -2.27 6.14 -8.09
N LYS A 110 -3.16 6.95 -8.65
CA LYS A 110 -4.06 6.56 -9.75
C LYS A 110 -3.28 6.16 -11.01
N LYS A 111 -2.16 6.83 -11.28
CA LYS A 111 -1.26 6.55 -12.42
C LYS A 111 0.10 6.04 -11.93
N PHE A 112 0.13 4.94 -11.17
CA PHE A 112 1.39 4.42 -10.65
C PHE A 112 2.31 3.94 -11.78
N MET A 113 1.81 3.12 -12.71
CA MET A 113 2.60 2.61 -13.84
C MET A 113 1.70 2.26 -15.02
N GLU A 114 2.12 2.60 -16.24
CA GLU A 114 1.44 2.14 -17.46
C GLU A 114 1.47 0.61 -17.56
N LEU A 115 0.38 -0.02 -17.98
CA LEU A 115 0.30 -1.49 -18.02
C LEU A 115 1.30 -2.11 -18.99
N SER A 116 1.61 -1.45 -20.10
CA SER A 116 2.66 -1.88 -21.03
C SER A 116 4.02 -2.01 -20.34
N LYS A 117 4.34 -1.10 -19.41
CA LYS A 117 5.57 -1.13 -18.61
C LYS A 117 5.50 -2.18 -17.49
N VAL A 118 4.33 -2.43 -16.91
CA VAL A 118 4.14 -3.51 -15.93
C VAL A 118 4.53 -4.87 -16.54
N MET A 119 4.18 -5.10 -17.81
CA MET A 119 4.54 -6.33 -18.51
C MET A 119 6.05 -6.43 -18.86
N ASP A 120 6.80 -5.32 -18.80
CA ASP A 120 8.25 -5.30 -19.03
C ASP A 120 9.04 -5.67 -17.76
N GLY A 121 8.93 -6.94 -17.39
CA GLY A 121 9.73 -7.55 -16.32
C GLY A 121 9.27 -7.27 -14.89
N PHE A 122 8.14 -6.59 -14.66
CA PHE A 122 7.53 -6.51 -13.32
C PHE A 122 6.57 -7.68 -13.04
N VAL A 123 6.06 -8.30 -14.10
CA VAL A 123 5.39 -9.59 -14.03
C VAL A 123 6.41 -10.66 -14.41
N ASP A 124 6.89 -11.42 -13.42
CA ASP A 124 7.86 -12.49 -13.60
C ASP A 124 7.21 -13.83 -13.25
N GLY A 125 7.24 -14.79 -14.17
CA GLY A 125 6.51 -16.06 -14.00
C GLY A 125 4.99 -15.89 -13.80
N ASP A 126 4.39 -14.86 -14.40
CA ASP A 126 2.97 -14.46 -14.20
C ASP A 126 2.66 -14.02 -12.75
N THR A 127 3.68 -13.61 -11.98
CA THR A 127 3.53 -13.07 -10.63
C THR A 127 3.95 -11.61 -10.57
N LEU A 128 3.08 -10.75 -10.05
CA LEU A 128 3.40 -9.38 -9.70
C LEU A 128 3.75 -9.30 -8.20
N ILE A 129 4.86 -8.64 -7.86
CA ILE A 129 5.26 -8.45 -6.46
C ILE A 129 5.22 -6.98 -6.09
N ILE A 130 4.41 -6.66 -5.07
CA ILE A 130 4.29 -5.33 -4.50
C ILE A 130 4.87 -5.35 -3.08
N LYS A 131 5.69 -4.37 -2.74
CA LYS A 131 6.22 -4.18 -1.38
C LYS A 131 5.71 -2.86 -0.83
N ALA A 132 5.31 -2.85 0.43
CA ALA A 132 5.02 -1.65 1.18
C ALA A 132 5.99 -1.52 2.35
N GLN A 133 6.48 -0.31 2.59
CA GLN A 133 7.16 0.09 3.80
C GLN A 133 6.33 1.20 4.43
N VAL A 134 6.01 1.08 5.72
CA VAL A 134 5.15 2.04 6.41
C VAL A 134 5.84 2.48 7.68
N GLN A 135 5.89 3.78 7.91
CA GLN A 135 6.36 4.43 9.13
C GLN A 135 5.23 5.29 9.69
N VAL A 136 4.63 4.84 10.78
CA VAL A 136 3.62 5.60 11.52
C VAL A 136 4.31 6.72 12.28
N ILE A 137 3.81 7.94 12.11
CA ILE A 137 4.34 9.13 12.78
C ILE A 137 3.45 9.42 13.99
N ARG A 138 4.07 9.46 15.16
CA ARG A 138 3.42 9.90 16.41
C ARG A 138 4.04 11.22 16.82
N PHE A 139 3.20 12.22 17.09
CA PHE A 139 3.63 13.39 17.81
C PHE A 139 3.64 13.04 19.30
N LEU A 140 4.76 13.29 19.96
CA LEU A 140 4.78 13.33 21.42
C LEU A 140 4.01 14.61 21.79
N ALA A 141 2.88 14.44 22.48
CA ALA A 141 2.20 15.54 23.17
C ALA A 141 2.83 15.73 24.55
#